data_AF-A0A6V8DNR1-F1
#
_entry.id   AF-A0A6V8DNR1-F1
#
_cell.length_a   1.000
_cell.length_b   1.000
_cell.length_c   1.000
_cell.angle_alpha   90.00
_cell.angle_beta   90.00
_cell.angle_gamma   90.00
#
_symmetry.space_group_name_H-M   'P 1'
#
loop_
_entity.id
_entity.type
_entity.pdbx_description
1 polymer ?
#
loop_
_entity_poly.entity_id
_entity_poly.type
_entity_poly.pdbx_seq_one_letter_code
_entity_poly.pdbx_strand_id
1 'polypeptide(L)'
;MIGSSSGTSPWSEDVMRQQTIINHQIPCSRPLPMSLHHITWRATASGLADENVVADALAWLIGDDEAIEIERTTSYHGSELHMIEAKITRKGPALKALAMLGTANLQTILEELEQRLDESNTIHFRLDFNALIDGVVQLAEGDGPTVKGQTKVQVFPGQEGAAEAASTIEAAMKIADAAQE
;
A
#
# COMPACT_ATOMS: atom_id res chain seq x y z
N MET A 1 36.07 3.50 -86.79
CA MET A 1 37.22 3.40 -85.87
C MET A 1 36.71 3.73 -84.48
N ILE A 2 36.34 2.70 -83.72
CA ILE A 2 37.06 2.17 -82.53
C ILE A 2 37.19 3.23 -81.41
N GLY A 3 36.79 3.01 -80.16
CA GLY A 3 36.36 1.78 -79.52
C GLY A 3 35.77 1.98 -78.12
N SER A 4 35.32 0.86 -77.60
CA SER A 4 34.81 0.58 -76.27
C SER A 4 35.92 0.63 -75.21
N SER A 5 35.58 0.98 -73.97
CA SER A 5 36.35 0.56 -72.79
C SER A 5 35.42 0.18 -71.63
N SER A 6 35.30 -1.12 -71.45
CA SER A 6 34.88 -1.80 -70.23
C SER A 6 36.02 -1.81 -69.20
N GLY A 7 35.69 -1.71 -67.90
CA GLY A 7 36.59 -1.94 -66.78
C GLY A 7 35.80 -2.20 -65.48
N THR A 8 35.30 -3.41 -65.27
CA THR A 8 35.83 -4.51 -64.42
C THR A 8 35.62 -4.33 -62.89
N SER A 9 34.77 -5.22 -62.34
CA SER A 9 34.50 -5.53 -60.92
C SER A 9 35.75 -6.06 -60.18
N PRO A 10 35.86 -6.01 -58.83
CA PRO A 10 35.57 -7.22 -58.04
C PRO A 10 35.12 -7.02 -56.56
N TRP A 11 34.12 -7.81 -56.16
CA TRP A 11 33.99 -8.55 -54.87
C TRP A 11 34.50 -7.98 -53.53
N SER A 12 33.55 -7.83 -52.60
CA SER A 12 33.54 -8.48 -51.27
C SER A 12 32.04 -8.64 -50.93
N GLU A 13 31.39 -9.81 -50.95
CA GLU A 13 31.54 -10.95 -50.04
C GLU A 13 31.72 -10.54 -48.56
N ASP A 14 30.99 -11.23 -47.68
CA ASP A 14 30.67 -10.90 -46.27
C ASP A 14 29.59 -9.80 -46.12
N VAL A 15 28.36 -10.06 -45.65
CA VAL A 15 27.92 -11.05 -44.66
C VAL A 15 26.47 -11.46 -44.95
N MET A 16 26.27 -12.72 -45.36
CA MET A 16 25.04 -13.43 -45.01
C MET A 16 25.14 -13.84 -43.54
N ARG A 17 24.11 -13.56 -42.74
CA ARG A 17 23.33 -14.53 -41.95
C ARG A 17 22.63 -13.84 -40.78
N GLN A 18 21.31 -14.00 -40.80
CA GLN A 18 20.45 -14.31 -39.68
C GLN A 18 20.96 -13.96 -38.28
N GLN A 19 20.21 -13.13 -37.56
CA GLN A 19 19.70 -13.53 -36.26
C GLN A 19 18.52 -12.67 -35.83
N THR A 20 17.41 -13.39 -35.64
CA THR A 20 16.26 -13.08 -34.79
C THR A 20 16.69 -12.32 -33.54
N ILE A 21 16.19 -11.10 -33.35
CA ILE A 21 16.06 -10.53 -32.00
C ILE A 21 14.58 -10.21 -31.79
N ILE A 22 13.97 -11.18 -31.11
CA ILE A 22 12.82 -11.11 -30.23
C ILE A 22 12.33 -9.70 -29.87
N ASN A 23 11.07 -9.46 -30.20
CA ASN A 23 10.22 -8.43 -29.63
C ASN A 23 10.16 -8.59 -28.09
N HIS A 24 10.71 -7.62 -27.33
CA HIS A 24 10.47 -7.54 -25.90
C HIS A 24 10.40 -6.09 -25.40
N GLN A 25 9.55 -5.29 -26.04
CA GLN A 25 8.99 -4.10 -25.39
C GLN A 25 7.55 -4.39 -25.01
N ILE A 26 7.36 -4.71 -23.73
CA ILE A 26 6.07 -4.81 -23.05
C ILE A 26 6.28 -4.28 -21.62
N PRO A 27 5.35 -3.57 -20.96
CA PRO A 27 4.06 -3.07 -21.43
C PRO A 27 3.81 -1.56 -21.20
N CYS A 28 2.89 -1.04 -22.01
CA CYS A 28 1.69 -0.34 -21.57
C CYS A 28 1.60 -0.04 -20.05
N SER A 29 1.46 1.23 -19.70
CA SER A 29 1.00 1.71 -18.40
C SER A 29 -0.33 1.06 -18.03
N ARG A 30 -0.26 -0.12 -17.38
CA ARG A 30 -1.42 -0.79 -16.80
C ARG A 30 -1.89 0.11 -15.66
N PRO A 31 -3.17 0.54 -15.61
CA PRO A 31 -3.72 1.06 -14.37
C PRO A 31 -3.51 -0.04 -13.34
N LEU A 32 -2.70 0.23 -12.31
CA LEU A 32 -2.37 -0.76 -11.29
C LEU A 32 -3.68 -1.38 -10.82
N PRO A 33 -3.92 -2.69 -11.02
CA PRO A 33 -5.11 -3.32 -10.50
C PRO A 33 -5.02 -3.15 -8.99
N MET A 34 -5.80 -2.22 -8.45
CA MET A 34 -5.74 -1.88 -7.03
C MET A 34 -6.19 -3.12 -6.25
N SER A 35 -5.19 -3.81 -5.70
CA SER A 35 -5.37 -5.05 -4.97
C SER A 35 -5.80 -4.80 -3.52
N LEU A 36 -5.96 -3.56 -3.08
CA LEU A 36 -6.52 -3.32 -1.75
C LEU A 36 -7.96 -3.84 -1.62
N HIS A 37 -8.17 -4.72 -0.64
CA HIS A 37 -9.47 -5.33 -0.36
C HIS A 37 -10.22 -4.60 0.76
N HIS A 38 -9.56 -4.36 1.90
CA HIS A 38 -10.10 -3.54 2.98
C HIS A 38 -8.97 -3.02 3.87
N ILE A 39 -9.25 -1.96 4.61
CA ILE A 39 -8.42 -1.47 5.71
C ILE A 39 -9.26 -1.45 6.99
N THR A 40 -8.62 -1.83 8.09
CA THR A 40 -9.22 -1.88 9.43
C THR A 40 -8.28 -1.21 10.42
N TRP A 41 -8.82 -0.34 11.25
CA TRP A 41 -8.14 0.22 12.41
C TRP A 41 -8.83 -0.28 13.67
N ARG A 42 -8.03 -0.61 14.70
CA ARG A 42 -8.58 -1.02 15.99
C ARG A 42 -7.81 -0.39 17.12
N ALA A 43 -8.54 0.30 17.99
CA ALA A 43 -8.04 0.88 19.22
C ALA A 43 -8.76 0.26 20.43
N THR A 44 -8.13 0.36 21.59
CA THR A 44 -8.74 -0.07 22.85
C THR A 44 -8.60 1.07 23.84
N ALA A 45 -9.73 1.60 24.29
CA ALA A 45 -9.79 2.59 25.34
C ALA A 45 -10.11 1.87 26.66
N SER A 46 -9.24 2.01 27.65
CA SER A 46 -9.61 1.67 29.03
C SER A 46 -10.57 2.75 29.54
N GLY A 47 -11.28 2.50 30.64
CA GLY A 47 -12.17 3.49 31.27
C GLY A 47 -11.53 4.83 31.68
N LEU A 48 -10.21 5.03 31.46
CA LEU A 48 -9.52 6.30 31.63
C LEU A 48 -9.49 7.17 30.35
N ALA A 49 -9.60 6.56 29.18
CA ALA A 49 -9.61 7.25 27.89
C ALA A 49 -11.04 7.49 27.43
N ASP A 50 -11.34 8.70 26.97
CA ASP A 50 -12.66 9.03 26.40
C ASP A 50 -12.82 8.31 25.05
N GLU A 51 -13.73 7.34 25.01
CA GLU A 51 -14.03 6.56 23.80
C GLU A 51 -14.42 7.42 22.60
N ASN A 52 -15.04 8.59 22.83
CA ASN A 52 -15.45 9.48 21.74
C ASN A 52 -14.24 10.17 21.13
N VAL A 53 -13.26 10.58 21.94
CA VAL A 53 -12.01 11.17 21.43
C VAL A 53 -11.25 10.17 20.56
N VAL A 54 -11.24 8.89 20.95
CA VAL A 54 -10.62 7.83 20.15
C VAL A 54 -11.42 7.55 18.87
N ALA A 55 -12.75 7.55 18.95
CA ALA A 55 -13.62 7.38 17.81
C ALA A 55 -13.45 8.51 16.78
N ASP A 56 -13.41 9.77 17.23
CA ASP A 56 -13.20 10.94 16.39
C ASP A 56 -11.83 10.89 15.70
N ALA A 57 -10.78 10.51 16.42
CA ALA A 57 -9.44 10.36 15.84
C ALA A 57 -9.39 9.25 14.77
N LEU A 58 -10.10 8.14 14.98
CA LEU A 58 -10.22 7.07 13.98
C LEU A 58 -11.10 7.47 12.79
N ALA A 59 -12.18 8.23 13.02
CA ALA A 59 -13.03 8.78 11.96
C ALA A 59 -12.23 9.71 11.04
N TRP A 60 -11.41 10.58 11.63
CA TRP A 60 -10.49 11.43 10.89
C TRP A 60 -9.47 10.62 10.09
N LEU A 61 -8.85 9.61 10.70
CA LEU A 61 -7.85 8.77 10.06
C LEU A 61 -8.40 7.97 8.88
N ILE A 62 -9.62 7.44 9.01
CA ILE A 62 -10.26 6.63 7.98
C ILE A 62 -11.00 7.47 6.93
N GLY A 63 -11.34 8.72 7.28
CA GLY A 63 -12.06 9.66 6.42
C GLY A 63 -13.53 9.31 6.20
N ASP A 64 -14.14 8.55 7.12
CA ASP A 64 -15.54 8.08 7.05
C ASP A 64 -16.09 7.84 8.47
N ASP A 65 -16.81 8.81 9.04
CA ASP A 65 -17.43 8.71 10.38
C ASP A 65 -18.40 7.53 10.50
N GLU A 66 -19.10 7.17 9.42
CA GLU A 66 -20.06 6.06 9.43
C GLU A 66 -19.36 4.68 9.48
N ALA A 67 -18.04 4.64 9.29
CA ALA A 67 -17.25 3.42 9.33
C ALA A 67 -16.78 3.03 10.75
N ILE A 68 -17.14 3.81 11.78
CA ILE A 68 -16.75 3.61 13.17
C ILE A 68 -17.77 2.76 13.93
N GLU A 69 -17.28 1.77 14.65
CA GLU A 69 -18.03 0.92 15.57
C GLU A 69 -17.38 0.94 16.96
N ILE A 70 -18.18 1.20 17.99
CA ILE A 70 -17.74 1.19 19.40
C ILE A 70 -18.43 0.02 20.11
N GLU A 71 -17.64 -0.97 20.54
CA GLU A 71 -18.10 -2.08 21.34
C GLU A 71 -17.69 -1.86 22.80
N ARG A 72 -18.68 -1.79 23.70
CA ARG A 72 -18.43 -1.72 25.15
C ARG A 72 -18.39 -3.10 25.76
N THR A 73 -17.25 -3.44 26.35
CA THR A 73 -16.99 -4.75 26.94
C THR A 73 -16.28 -4.63 28.28
N THR A 74 -16.02 -5.76 28.93
CA THR A 74 -15.28 -5.82 30.19
C THR A 74 -14.01 -6.62 29.99
N SER A 75 -12.90 -6.12 30.53
CA SER A 75 -11.65 -6.88 30.59
C SER A 75 -11.81 -8.14 31.43
N TYR A 76 -10.85 -9.06 31.31
CA TYR A 76 -10.82 -10.30 32.10
C TYR A 76 -10.93 -10.06 33.62
N HIS A 77 -10.51 -8.90 34.12
CA HIS A 77 -10.58 -8.51 35.53
C HIS A 77 -11.78 -7.61 35.86
N GLY A 78 -12.76 -7.49 34.96
CA GLY A 78 -14.01 -6.75 35.18
C GLY A 78 -13.90 -5.23 35.03
N SER A 79 -12.76 -4.71 34.57
CA SER A 79 -12.63 -3.29 34.25
C SER A 79 -13.34 -2.98 32.94
N GLU A 80 -13.96 -1.80 32.86
CA GLU A 80 -14.57 -1.32 31.61
C GLU A 80 -13.51 -1.17 30.51
N LEU A 81 -13.83 -1.71 29.34
CA LEU A 81 -12.98 -1.73 28.16
C LEU A 81 -13.83 -1.39 26.94
N HIS A 82 -13.43 -0.38 26.19
CA HIS A 82 -14.08 0.00 24.95
C HIS A 82 -13.18 -0.42 23.79
N MET A 83 -13.72 -1.24 22.89
CA MET A 83 -13.07 -1.60 21.64
C MET A 83 -13.66 -0.72 20.54
N ILE A 84 -12.80 0.08 19.90
CA ILE A 84 -13.20 0.93 18.79
C ILE A 84 -12.60 0.35 17.51
N GLU A 85 -13.44 0.06 16.53
CA GLU A 85 -13.05 -0.42 15.21
C GLU A 85 -13.49 0.57 14.14
N ALA A 86 -12.60 0.82 13.17
CA ALA A 86 -12.93 1.59 11.97
C ALA A 86 -12.62 0.73 10.75
N LYS A 87 -13.57 0.51 9.85
CA LYS A 87 -13.39 -0.44 8.74
C LYS A 87 -14.00 0.01 7.43
N ILE A 88 -13.17 0.02 6.38
CA ILE A 88 -13.61 0.28 5.01
C ILE A 88 -13.29 -0.91 4.12
N THR A 89 -14.31 -1.43 3.45
CA THR A 89 -14.21 -2.53 2.46
C THR A 89 -14.25 -2.04 1.01
N ARG A 90 -14.58 -0.77 0.79
CA ARG A 90 -14.62 -0.16 -0.54
C ARG A 90 -13.21 0.20 -0.99
N LYS A 91 -12.76 -0.32 -2.13
CA LYS A 91 -11.37 -0.17 -2.60
C LYS A 91 -10.84 1.26 -2.66
N GLY A 92 -11.60 2.17 -3.29
CA GLY A 92 -11.18 3.56 -3.45
C GLY A 92 -11.02 4.29 -2.11
N PRO A 93 -12.05 4.32 -1.25
CA PRO A 93 -11.94 4.88 0.09
C PRO A 93 -10.88 4.19 0.97
N ALA A 94 -10.75 2.86 0.88
CA ALA A 94 -9.71 2.14 1.63
C ALA A 94 -8.31 2.59 1.22
N LEU A 95 -8.08 2.85 -0.07
CA LEU A 95 -6.77 3.30 -0.56
C LEU A 95 -6.46 4.72 -0.11
N LYS A 96 -7.49 5.59 -0.06
CA LYS A 96 -7.35 6.94 0.52
C LYS A 96 -7.04 6.88 2.01
N ALA A 97 -7.74 6.03 2.77
CA ALA A 97 -7.46 5.81 4.18
C ALA A 97 -6.05 5.23 4.42
N LEU A 98 -5.53 4.40 3.51
CA LEU A 98 -4.13 3.97 3.56
C LEU A 98 -3.16 5.12 3.25
N ALA A 99 -3.50 5.97 2.27
CA ALA A 99 -2.70 7.14 1.90
C ALA A 99 -2.62 8.20 3.02
N MET A 100 -3.59 8.24 3.94
CA MET A 100 -3.56 9.09 5.15
C MET A 100 -2.37 8.80 6.06
N LEU A 101 -1.71 7.64 5.92
CA LEU A 101 -0.44 7.37 6.59
C LEU A 101 0.67 8.36 6.21
N GLY A 102 0.59 8.98 5.03
CA GLY A 102 1.63 9.84 4.51
C GLY A 102 2.83 9.06 3.95
N THR A 103 3.56 9.71 3.05
CA THR A 103 4.62 9.09 2.25
C THR A 103 5.75 8.51 3.11
N ALA A 104 6.14 9.19 4.19
CA ALA A 104 7.21 8.72 5.08
C ALA A 104 6.87 7.38 5.77
N ASN A 105 5.69 7.28 6.39
CA ASN A 105 5.27 6.04 7.05
C ASN A 105 5.06 4.91 6.03
N LEU A 106 4.50 5.22 4.86
CA LEU A 106 4.31 4.24 3.78
C LEU A 106 5.64 3.70 3.26
N GLN A 107 6.65 4.56 3.13
CA GLN A 107 8.00 4.17 2.75
C GLN A 107 8.61 3.20 3.77
N THR A 108 8.51 3.49 5.07
CA THR A 108 8.98 2.57 6.12
C THR A 108 8.25 1.22 6.07
N ILE A 109 6.92 1.23 5.87
CA ILE A 109 6.15 -0.02 5.73
C ILE A 109 6.61 -0.82 4.50
N LEU A 110 6.95 -0.14 3.40
CA LEU A 110 7.43 -0.79 2.18
C LEU A 110 8.82 -1.43 2.38
N GLU A 111 9.72 -0.74 3.07
CA GLU A 111 11.07 -1.26 3.40
C GLU A 111 11.00 -2.48 4.32
N GLU A 112 10.02 -2.52 5.22
CA GLU A 112 9.81 -3.60 6.18
C GLU A 112 8.72 -4.61 5.75
N LEU A 113 8.32 -4.58 4.48
CA LEU A 113 7.13 -5.29 4.00
C LEU A 113 7.18 -6.79 4.27
N GLU A 114 8.32 -7.44 4.08
CA GLU A 114 8.50 -8.89 4.31
C GLU A 114 8.23 -9.29 5.77
N GLN A 115 8.46 -8.39 6.72
CA GLN A 115 8.24 -8.65 8.15
C GLN A 115 6.81 -8.34 8.58
N ARG A 116 6.12 -7.48 7.83
CA ARG A 116 4.78 -6.96 8.14
C ARG A 116 3.66 -7.69 7.39
N LEU A 117 3.99 -8.35 6.28
CA LEU A 117 3.06 -9.13 5.45
C LEU A 117 2.92 -10.55 6.02
N ASP A 118 1.68 -10.96 6.29
CA ASP A 118 1.38 -12.33 6.70
C ASP A 118 1.04 -13.27 5.51
N GLU A 119 0.91 -14.56 5.81
CA GLU A 119 0.52 -15.60 4.83
C GLU A 119 -0.87 -15.37 4.21
N SER A 120 -1.71 -14.55 4.85
CA SER A 120 -3.05 -14.18 4.37
C SER A 120 -3.06 -12.92 3.49
N ASN A 121 -1.89 -12.41 3.12
CA ASN A 121 -1.67 -11.16 2.39
C ASN A 121 -2.22 -9.93 3.14
N THR A 122 -2.11 -9.94 4.46
CA THR A 122 -2.48 -8.80 5.32
C THR A 122 -1.20 -8.13 5.80
N ILE A 123 -1.10 -6.82 5.59
CA ILE A 123 -0.01 -6.00 6.10
C ILE A 123 -0.44 -5.46 7.47
N HIS A 124 0.41 -5.67 8.48
CA HIS A 124 0.17 -5.21 9.84
C HIS A 124 1.10 -4.06 10.19
N PHE A 125 0.53 -2.98 10.73
CA PHE A 125 1.29 -1.86 11.27
C PHE A 125 0.59 -1.28 12.48
N ARG A 126 1.32 -0.45 13.23
CA ARG A 126 0.83 0.17 14.46
C ARG A 126 1.16 1.65 14.41
N LEU A 127 0.20 2.45 14.81
CA LEU A 127 0.37 3.88 15.00
C LEU A 127 0.53 4.19 16.48
N ASP A 128 1.33 5.21 16.78
CA ASP A 128 1.38 5.75 18.14
C ASP A 128 0.01 6.33 18.49
N PHE A 129 -0.54 5.88 19.62
CA PHE A 129 -1.88 6.30 20.03
C PHE A 129 -1.92 7.78 20.40
N ASN A 130 -0.92 8.29 21.13
CA ASN A 130 -0.94 9.68 21.60
C ASN A 130 -0.74 10.64 20.43
N ALA A 131 0.20 10.34 19.53
CA ALA A 131 0.40 11.09 18.30
C ALA A 131 -0.90 11.16 17.49
N LEU A 132 -1.64 10.05 17.39
CA LEU A 132 -2.91 10.03 16.67
C LEU A 132 -3.97 10.94 17.33
N ILE A 133 -4.07 10.93 18.67
CA ILE A 133 -4.96 11.84 19.39
C ILE A 133 -4.56 13.31 19.15
N ASP A 134 -3.26 13.59 19.03
CA ASP A 134 -2.74 14.91 18.68
C ASP A 134 -2.89 15.27 17.19
N GLY A 135 -3.51 14.40 16.38
CA GLY A 135 -3.73 14.61 14.95
C GLY A 135 -2.51 14.34 14.07
N VAL A 136 -1.52 13.60 14.58
CA VAL A 136 -0.30 13.22 13.88
C VAL A 136 -0.29 11.72 13.59
N VAL A 137 -0.11 11.36 12.32
CA VAL A 137 0.02 9.96 11.92
C VAL A 137 1.49 9.56 11.96
N GLN A 138 1.86 8.71 12.92
CA GLN A 138 3.22 8.21 13.10
C GLN A 138 3.21 6.72 13.42
N LEU A 139 4.12 5.96 12.81
CA LEU A 139 4.35 4.56 13.21
C LEU A 139 4.82 4.49 14.66
N ALA A 140 4.27 3.53 15.41
CA ALA A 140 4.63 3.34 16.81
C ALA A 140 6.07 2.84 16.96
N GLU A 141 6.84 3.49 17.84
CA GLU A 141 8.17 3.06 18.27
C GLU A 141 8.12 2.66 19.76
N GLY A 142 8.51 1.43 20.09
CA GLY A 142 8.54 0.93 21.48
C GLY A 142 7.22 0.36 22.00
N ASP A 143 7.08 0.31 23.33
CA ASP A 143 6.02 -0.39 24.06
C ASP A 143 4.84 0.50 24.50
N GLY A 144 4.67 1.67 23.86
CA GLY A 144 3.61 2.62 24.16
C GLY A 144 2.20 2.13 23.79
N PRO A 145 1.14 2.87 24.14
CA PRO A 145 -0.20 2.61 23.63
C PRO A 145 -0.22 2.78 22.10
N THR A 146 -0.85 1.85 21.39
CA THR A 146 -0.88 1.85 19.92
C THR A 146 -2.27 1.62 19.36
N VAL A 147 -2.52 2.17 18.18
CA VAL A 147 -3.64 1.77 17.32
C VAL A 147 -3.16 0.73 16.31
N LYS A 148 -3.87 -0.39 16.20
CA LYS A 148 -3.55 -1.46 15.25
C LYS A 148 -4.15 -1.12 13.88
N GLY A 149 -3.31 -1.06 12.86
CA GLY A 149 -3.72 -0.93 11.46
C GLY A 149 -3.49 -2.24 10.71
N GLN A 150 -4.49 -2.65 9.94
CA GLN A 150 -4.45 -3.85 9.12
C GLN A 150 -5.00 -3.55 7.76
N THR A 151 -4.31 -4.01 6.73
CA THR A 151 -4.77 -3.84 5.35
C THR A 151 -4.62 -5.13 4.59
N LYS A 152 -5.73 -5.61 4.00
CA LYS A 152 -5.74 -6.88 3.27
C LYS A 152 -5.56 -6.63 1.78
N VAL A 153 -4.57 -7.28 1.21
CA VAL A 153 -4.26 -7.26 -0.22
C VAL A 153 -4.92 -8.46 -0.90
N GLN A 154 -5.57 -8.20 -2.02
CA GLN A 154 -6.23 -9.15 -2.90
C GLN A 154 -5.22 -9.66 -3.90
N VAL A 155 -4.93 -10.95 -3.80
CA VAL A 155 -3.97 -11.64 -4.67
C VAL A 155 -4.74 -12.70 -5.44
N PHE A 156 -4.64 -12.67 -6.77
CA PHE A 156 -5.26 -13.63 -7.67
C PHE A 156 -4.29 -14.79 -7.99
N PRO A 157 -4.80 -15.96 -8.43
CA PRO A 157 -3.96 -17.07 -8.84
C PRO A 157 -2.91 -16.65 -9.89
N GLY A 158 -1.64 -16.94 -9.62
CA GLY A 158 -0.50 -16.56 -10.47
C GLY A 158 0.13 -15.21 -10.14
N GLN A 159 -0.37 -14.48 -9.14
CA GLN A 159 0.28 -13.29 -8.59
C GLN A 159 1.08 -13.63 -7.33
N GLU A 160 2.08 -12.79 -7.04
CA GLU A 160 2.86 -12.84 -5.82
C GLU A 160 2.35 -11.81 -4.82
N GLY A 161 2.08 -12.24 -3.59
CA GLY A 161 1.48 -11.37 -2.57
C GLY A 161 2.34 -10.16 -2.20
N ALA A 162 3.66 -10.35 -2.09
CA ALA A 162 4.60 -9.27 -1.81
C ALA A 162 4.59 -8.21 -2.93
N ALA A 163 4.56 -8.63 -4.20
CA ALA A 163 4.52 -7.72 -5.33
C ALA A 163 3.21 -6.90 -5.38
N GLU A 164 2.07 -7.53 -5.11
CA GLU A 164 0.78 -6.85 -5.05
C GLU A 164 0.67 -5.90 -3.84
N ALA A 165 1.26 -6.29 -2.71
CA ALA A 165 1.34 -5.46 -1.52
C ALA A 165 2.20 -4.21 -1.76
N ALA A 166 3.39 -4.37 -2.36
CA ALA A 166 4.26 -3.26 -2.73
C ALA A 166 3.56 -2.29 -3.70
N SER A 167 2.94 -2.82 -4.76
CA SER A 167 2.15 -2.04 -5.73
C SER A 167 1.02 -1.25 -5.05
N THR A 168 0.36 -1.84 -4.06
CA THR A 168 -0.69 -1.15 -3.28
C THR A 168 -0.13 -0.01 -2.45
N ILE A 169 1.02 -0.19 -1.79
CA ILE A 169 1.67 0.86 -1.00
C ILE A 169 2.14 2.00 -1.92
N GLU A 170 2.78 1.68 -3.05
CA GLU A 170 3.22 2.69 -4.03
C GLU A 170 2.03 3.51 -4.58
N ALA A 171 0.88 2.87 -4.80
CA ALA A 171 -0.33 3.56 -5.20
C ALA A 171 -0.85 4.52 -4.12
N ALA A 172 -0.76 4.12 -2.84
CA ALA A 172 -1.11 4.99 -1.72
C ALA A 172 -0.14 6.17 -1.59
N MET A 173 1.17 5.95 -1.79
CA MET A 173 2.18 7.02 -1.75
C MET A 173 1.90 8.09 -2.82
N LYS A 174 1.55 7.69 -4.05
CA LYS A 174 1.18 8.63 -5.12
C LYS A 174 -0.03 9.50 -4.75
N ILE A 175 -0.98 8.96 -3.99
CA ILE A 175 -2.14 9.72 -3.51
C ILE A 175 -1.73 10.66 -2.37
N ALA A 176 -0.86 10.20 -1.47
CA ALA A 176 -0.35 11.01 -0.37
C ALA A 176 0.44 12.21 -0.89
N ASP A 177 1.36 12.01 -1.84
CA ASP A 177 2.13 13.09 -2.46
C ASP A 177 1.23 14.12 -3.15
N ALA A 178 0.21 13.66 -3.88
CA ALA A 178 -0.76 14.53 -4.55
C ALA A 178 -1.66 15.34 -3.58
N ALA A 179 -1.74 14.95 -2.31
CA ALA A 179 -2.47 15.69 -1.27
C ALA A 179 -1.60 16.73 -0.54
N GLN A 180 -0.27 16.73 -0.78
CA GLN A 180 0.67 17.70 -0.21
C GLN A 180 0.98 18.89 -1.15
N GLU A 181 0.40 18.90 -2.34
CA GLU A 181 0.47 19.98 -3.35
C GLU A 181 -0.74 20.93 -3.26
#